data_AF-A0A815YJF6-F1
#
_entry.id   AF-A0A815YJF6-F1
#
_cell.length_a   1.000
_cell.length_b   1.000
_cell.length_c   1.000
_cell.angle_alpha   90.00
_cell.angle_beta   90.00
_cell.angle_gamma   90.00
#
_symmetry.space_group_name_H-M   'P 1'
#
loop_
_entity.id
_entity.type
_entity.pdbx_description
1 polymer ?
#
loop_
_entity_poly.entity_id
_entity_poly.type
_entity_poly.pdbx_seq_one_letter_code
_entity_poly.pdbx_strand_id
1 'polypeptide(L)'
;MDSVKLSVWRKRSVSRRSQYRIIIKTKTIIASLKLNYNDQLPKICFVVVKKRHNTRFFTWDKQTNQTNNIQPGTVIDTDIVSPNGFDFYLNSHAAIQGTSRPMFYQVLYDEIGFTSDDIQQLTYYLCHTDVRCTKAVSVRAPVHYATLCVSPGLKLDYEGQTANEQRNEALLDEDVVVTLDDVQTTKIDFNPLIENTMWFA
;
A
#
# COMPACT_ATOMS: atom_id res chain seq x y z
N MET A 1 -8.68 -5.25 -29.10
CA MET A 1 -7.54 -4.88 -28.24
C MET A 1 -8.07 -4.81 -26.83
N ASP A 2 -7.64 -5.72 -25.97
CA ASP A 2 -8.08 -5.75 -24.57
C ASP A 2 -7.69 -4.44 -23.89
N SER A 3 -8.67 -3.75 -23.32
CA SER A 3 -8.44 -2.52 -22.58
C SER A 3 -7.49 -2.83 -21.43
N VAL A 4 -6.28 -2.26 -21.44
CA VAL A 4 -5.34 -2.37 -20.32
C VAL A 4 -6.02 -1.78 -19.08
N LYS A 5 -5.94 -2.51 -17.95
CA LYS A 5 -6.56 -2.14 -16.67
C LYS A 5 -5.46 -1.95 -15.64
N LEU A 6 -5.48 -0.83 -14.93
CA LEU A 6 -4.48 -0.51 -13.91
C LEU A 6 -5.14 -0.43 -12.53
N SER A 7 -4.70 -1.28 -11.61
CA SER A 7 -5.12 -1.23 -10.20
C SER A 7 -4.01 -0.62 -9.34
N VAL A 8 -4.31 0.45 -8.61
CA VAL A 8 -3.36 1.15 -7.72
C VAL A 8 -3.76 0.93 -6.27
N TRP A 9 -2.80 0.47 -5.46
CA TRP A 9 -3.04 0.06 -4.08
C TRP A 9 -2.20 0.89 -3.12
N ARG A 10 -2.84 1.59 -2.17
CA ARG A 10 -2.14 2.47 -1.23
C ARG A 10 -2.34 2.03 0.22
N LYS A 11 -1.24 1.78 0.93
CA LYS A 11 -1.24 1.53 2.39
C LYS A 11 -1.05 2.81 3.18
N ARG A 12 -2.04 3.20 3.99
CA ARG A 12 -1.88 4.26 5.00
C ARG A 12 -2.86 4.08 6.17
N SER A 13 -2.49 4.63 7.33
CA SER A 13 -3.45 4.92 8.41
C SER A 13 -4.07 6.28 8.11
N VAL A 14 -5.37 6.33 7.81
CA VAL A 14 -6.02 7.57 7.36
C VAL A 14 -7.27 7.81 8.20
N SER A 15 -7.39 9.04 8.72
CA SER A 15 -8.63 9.61 9.26
C SER A 15 -9.57 9.99 8.11
N ARG A 16 -10.90 9.94 8.29
CA ARG A 16 -11.89 10.29 7.23
C ARG A 16 -11.57 11.63 6.52
N ARG A 17 -11.14 12.67 7.24
CA ARG A 17 -10.76 13.97 6.63
C ARG A 17 -9.54 13.89 5.72
N SER A 18 -8.57 13.06 6.07
CA SER A 18 -7.36 12.85 5.27
C SER A 18 -7.64 11.99 4.02
N GLN A 19 -8.72 11.21 4.00
CA GLN A 19 -9.13 10.44 2.82
C GLN A 19 -9.53 11.36 1.66
N TYR A 20 -10.32 12.41 1.91
CA TYR A 20 -10.71 13.38 0.88
C TYR A 20 -9.50 14.04 0.20
N ARG A 21 -8.48 14.43 0.97
CA ARG A 21 -7.23 14.99 0.41
C ARG A 21 -6.49 13.98 -0.46
N ILE A 22 -6.53 12.70 -0.10
CA ILE A 22 -5.94 11.62 -0.91
C ILE A 22 -6.73 11.47 -2.21
N ILE A 23 -8.06 11.44 -2.15
CA ILE A 23 -8.91 11.33 -3.35
C ILE A 23 -8.63 12.47 -4.32
N ILE A 24 -8.60 13.71 -3.83
CA ILE A 24 -8.32 14.89 -4.65
C ILE A 24 -6.95 14.77 -5.33
N LYS A 25 -5.90 14.46 -4.55
CA LYS A 25 -4.55 14.28 -5.11
C LYS A 25 -4.49 13.14 -6.14
N THR A 26 -5.14 12.02 -5.87
CA THR A 26 -5.21 10.88 -6.80
C THR A 26 -5.91 11.29 -8.10
N LYS A 27 -7.05 12.01 -8.01
CA LYS A 27 -7.75 12.51 -9.20
C LYS A 27 -6.89 13.48 -10.01
N THR A 28 -6.16 14.37 -9.35
CA THR A 28 -5.21 15.28 -10.03
C THR A 28 -4.12 14.50 -10.76
N ILE A 29 -3.49 13.51 -10.10
CA ILE A 29 -2.46 12.67 -10.72
C ILE A 29 -3.02 11.92 -11.94
N ILE A 30 -4.20 11.31 -11.81
CA ILE A 30 -4.85 10.60 -12.93
C ILE A 30 -5.13 11.57 -14.08
N ALA A 31 -5.64 12.77 -13.81
CA ALA A 31 -5.89 13.78 -14.84
C ALA A 31 -4.60 14.21 -15.54
N SER A 32 -3.52 14.47 -14.80
CA SER A 32 -2.21 14.79 -15.36
C SER A 32 -1.66 13.64 -16.23
N LEU A 33 -1.85 12.40 -15.81
CA LEU A 33 -1.47 11.23 -16.61
C LEU A 33 -2.29 11.12 -17.90
N LYS A 34 -3.61 11.35 -17.85
CA LYS A 34 -4.46 11.34 -19.05
C LYS A 34 -4.02 12.35 -20.09
N LEU A 35 -3.67 13.57 -19.65
CA LEU A 35 -3.16 14.62 -20.53
C LEU A 35 -1.83 14.22 -21.19
N ASN A 36 -0.91 13.63 -20.43
CA ASN A 36 0.40 13.22 -20.97
C ASN A 36 0.32 12.05 -21.96
N TYR A 37 -0.74 11.23 -21.87
CA TYR A 37 -0.94 10.06 -22.72
C TYR A 37 -2.07 10.23 -23.75
N ASN A 38 -2.45 11.47 -24.09
CA ASN A 38 -3.50 11.78 -25.09
C ASN A 38 -4.78 10.94 -24.92
N ASP A 39 -5.28 10.82 -23.69
CA ASP A 39 -6.47 10.05 -23.32
C ASP A 39 -6.41 8.53 -23.61
N GLN A 40 -5.24 7.99 -23.97
CA GLN A 40 -5.01 6.55 -24.11
C GLN A 40 -4.72 5.86 -22.77
N LEU A 41 -4.94 6.55 -21.64
CA LEU A 41 -4.65 6.00 -20.33
C LEU A 41 -5.55 4.78 -20.07
N PRO A 42 -4.99 3.66 -19.56
CA PRO A 42 -5.78 2.52 -19.14
C PRO A 42 -6.80 2.92 -18.08
N LYS A 43 -7.91 2.18 -18.00
CA LYS A 43 -8.91 2.36 -16.93
C LYS A 43 -8.27 2.12 -15.57
N ILE A 44 -8.50 3.02 -14.61
CA ILE A 44 -7.86 2.97 -13.29
C ILE A 44 -8.86 2.57 -12.20
N CYS A 45 -8.44 1.66 -11.32
CA CYS A 45 -9.08 1.43 -10.03
C CYS A 45 -8.10 1.77 -8.90
N PHE A 46 -8.52 2.61 -7.95
CA PHE A 46 -7.75 3.03 -6.80
C PHE A 46 -8.39 2.56 -5.50
N VAL A 47 -7.65 1.79 -4.73
CA VAL A 47 -8.12 1.25 -3.46
C VAL A 47 -7.10 1.47 -2.36
N VAL A 48 -7.62 1.87 -1.21
CA VAL A 48 -6.84 2.08 0.01
C VAL A 48 -6.92 0.85 0.89
N VAL A 49 -5.77 0.51 1.47
CA VAL A 49 -5.59 -0.62 2.37
C VAL A 49 -5.21 -0.11 3.75
N LYS A 50 -5.96 -0.51 4.77
CA LYS A 50 -5.70 -0.16 6.17
C LYS A 50 -5.40 -1.40 6.99
N LYS A 51 -4.11 -1.59 7.30
CA LYS A 51 -3.62 -2.67 8.19
C LYS A 51 -3.92 -2.43 9.67
N ARG A 52 -3.87 -1.16 10.10
CA ARG A 52 -3.97 -0.78 11.51
C ARG A 52 -5.33 -0.14 11.80
N HIS A 53 -6.30 -0.93 12.25
CA HIS A 53 -7.64 -0.53 12.75
C HIS A 53 -8.09 -1.37 13.96
N ASN A 54 -9.02 -0.88 14.79
CA ASN A 54 -9.36 -1.55 16.05
C ASN A 54 -10.42 -2.67 15.92
N THR A 55 -10.96 -2.89 14.72
CA THR A 55 -11.91 -3.98 14.42
C THR A 55 -11.25 -5.36 14.55
N ARG A 56 -11.94 -6.29 15.22
CA ARG A 56 -11.59 -7.73 15.32
C ARG A 56 -12.85 -8.54 15.10
N PHE A 57 -12.68 -9.75 14.59
CA PHE A 57 -13.77 -10.68 14.28
C PHE A 57 -13.50 -12.01 14.95
N PHE A 58 -14.55 -12.62 15.45
CA PHE A 58 -14.50 -13.87 16.21
C PHE A 58 -15.56 -14.82 15.65
N THR A 59 -15.24 -16.12 15.64
CA THR A 59 -16.22 -17.16 15.32
C THR A 59 -17.00 -17.51 16.58
N TRP A 60 -18.29 -17.79 16.43
CA TRP A 60 -19.10 -18.33 17.53
C TRP A 60 -18.73 -19.77 17.84
N ASP A 61 -18.44 -20.53 16.78
CA ASP A 61 -18.00 -21.91 16.87
C ASP A 61 -16.49 -21.97 17.15
N LYS A 62 -16.12 -22.54 18.30
CA LYS A 62 -14.74 -22.71 18.76
C LYS A 62 -14.07 -23.96 18.15
N GLN A 63 -14.80 -24.78 17.41
CA GLN A 63 -14.25 -26.00 16.83
C GLN A 63 -13.42 -25.78 15.56
N THR A 64 -13.46 -24.57 14.99
CA THR A 64 -12.98 -24.35 13.63
C THR A 64 -11.45 -24.22 13.50
N ASN A 65 -10.71 -23.88 14.57
CA ASN A 65 -9.24 -23.75 14.57
C ASN A 65 -8.64 -23.68 15.99
N GLN A 66 -7.41 -24.18 16.18
CA GLN A 66 -6.66 -24.09 17.45
C GLN A 66 -6.51 -22.66 18.00
N THR A 67 -6.59 -21.64 17.13
CA THR A 67 -6.41 -20.23 17.49
C THR A 67 -7.72 -19.45 17.67
N ASN A 68 -8.89 -20.08 17.52
CA ASN A 68 -10.23 -19.43 17.61
C ASN A 68 -10.39 -18.18 16.73
N ASN A 69 -9.67 -18.14 15.59
CA ASN A 69 -9.76 -17.05 14.62
C ASN A 69 -10.72 -17.42 13.49
N ILE A 70 -11.28 -16.37 12.86
CA ILE A 70 -12.01 -16.51 11.60
C ILE A 70 -11.14 -17.15 10.52
N GLN A 71 -11.78 -17.89 9.61
CA GLN A 71 -11.09 -18.61 8.56
C GLN A 71 -10.39 -17.64 7.60
N PRO A 72 -9.25 -18.05 6.98
CA PRO A 72 -8.71 -17.34 5.84
C PRO A 72 -9.73 -17.32 4.70
N GLY A 73 -9.83 -16.21 3.98
CA GLY A 73 -10.82 -15.98 2.94
C GLY A 73 -12.13 -15.36 3.43
N THR A 74 -12.36 -15.22 4.74
CA THR A 74 -13.56 -14.55 5.24
C THR A 74 -13.59 -13.08 4.83
N VAL A 75 -14.67 -12.69 4.16
CA VAL A 75 -15.00 -11.31 3.78
C VAL A 75 -16.16 -10.82 4.64
N ILE A 76 -16.10 -9.56 5.07
CA ILE A 76 -17.23 -8.85 5.70
C ILE A 76 -17.44 -7.54 4.97
N ASP A 77 -18.56 -7.44 4.26
CA ASP A 77 -18.98 -6.28 3.48
C ASP A 77 -20.41 -5.80 3.84
N THR A 78 -21.01 -6.35 4.90
CA THR A 78 -22.33 -5.94 5.42
C THR A 78 -22.24 -5.37 6.84
N ASP A 79 -23.22 -4.54 7.21
CA ASP A 79 -23.50 -3.95 8.54
C ASP A 79 -22.44 -3.01 9.15
N ILE A 80 -21.18 -3.43 9.21
CA ILE A 80 -20.09 -2.72 9.88
C ILE A 80 -19.28 -1.81 8.95
N VAL A 81 -19.52 -1.92 7.64
CA VAL A 81 -18.86 -1.13 6.60
C VAL A 81 -19.55 0.22 6.39
N SER A 82 -19.01 1.07 5.53
CA SER A 82 -19.59 2.39 5.28
C SER A 82 -20.91 2.25 4.51
N PRO A 83 -22.02 2.87 4.96
CA PRO A 83 -23.33 2.67 4.34
C PRO A 83 -23.41 3.15 2.88
N ASN A 84 -22.60 4.14 2.52
CA ASN A 84 -22.56 4.74 1.18
C ASN A 84 -21.20 4.53 0.49
N GLY A 85 -20.31 3.75 1.10
CA GLY A 85 -18.96 3.52 0.60
C GLY A 85 -18.84 2.15 -0.04
N PHE A 86 -17.81 1.98 -0.87
CA PHE A 86 -17.40 0.67 -1.33
C PHE A 86 -16.20 0.21 -0.51
N ASP A 87 -16.49 -0.41 0.63
CA ASP A 87 -15.49 -0.91 1.57
C ASP A 87 -15.85 -2.29 2.12
N PHE A 88 -14.81 -3.05 2.45
CA PHE A 88 -14.94 -4.41 2.98
C PHE A 88 -13.75 -4.78 3.84
N TYR A 89 -13.97 -5.71 4.77
CA TYR A 89 -12.90 -6.39 5.51
C TYR A 89 -12.62 -7.73 4.85
N LEU A 90 -11.34 -8.08 4.72
CA LEU A 90 -10.92 -9.40 4.26
C LEU A 90 -9.82 -9.95 5.16
N ASN A 91 -10.06 -11.15 5.68
CA ASN A 91 -9.06 -11.93 6.38
C ASN A 91 -8.35 -12.88 5.42
N SER A 92 -7.21 -12.48 4.85
CA SER A 92 -6.51 -13.29 3.85
C SER A 92 -5.61 -14.39 4.41
N HIS A 93 -5.32 -14.42 5.71
CA HIS A 93 -4.26 -15.26 6.28
C HIS A 93 -4.74 -16.02 7.51
N ALA A 94 -4.10 -17.16 7.77
CA ALA A 94 -4.25 -17.87 9.03
C ALA A 94 -3.41 -17.19 10.11
N ALA A 95 -4.04 -16.79 11.21
CA ALA A 95 -3.31 -16.24 12.35
C ALA A 95 -2.62 -17.37 13.12
N ILE A 96 -1.29 -17.31 13.16
CA ILE A 96 -0.44 -18.25 13.90
C ILE A 96 -0.56 -18.01 15.42
N GLN A 97 -0.64 -16.75 15.83
CA GLN A 97 -0.70 -16.35 17.23
C GLN A 97 -1.62 -15.15 17.44
N GLY A 98 -2.36 -15.16 18.54
CA GLY A 98 -3.28 -14.09 18.93
C GLY A 98 -4.49 -13.99 18.01
N THR A 99 -5.18 -12.85 18.07
CA THR A 99 -6.35 -12.58 17.23
C THR A 99 -5.93 -12.03 15.87
N SER A 100 -6.45 -12.62 14.80
CA SER A 100 -6.27 -12.15 13.44
C SER A 100 -6.75 -10.71 13.30
N ARG A 101 -6.08 -9.96 12.42
CA ARG A 101 -6.48 -8.60 12.09
C ARG A 101 -6.86 -8.55 10.61
N PRO A 102 -8.15 -8.69 10.29
CA PRO A 102 -8.62 -8.65 8.91
C PRO A 102 -8.37 -7.29 8.31
N MET A 103 -7.88 -7.24 7.09
CA MET A 103 -7.53 -5.99 6.44
C MET A 103 -8.78 -5.24 5.99
N PHE A 104 -8.79 -3.92 6.20
CA PHE A 104 -9.83 -3.05 5.66
C PHE A 104 -9.42 -2.52 4.29
N TYR A 105 -10.32 -2.67 3.32
CA TYR A 105 -10.17 -2.22 1.94
C TYR A 105 -11.28 -1.22 1.62
N GLN A 106 -10.92 -0.11 0.97
CA GLN A 106 -11.87 0.91 0.55
C GLN A 106 -11.53 1.36 -0.86
N VAL A 107 -12.47 1.14 -1.79
CA VAL A 107 -12.39 1.61 -3.17
C VAL A 107 -12.76 3.10 -3.18
N LEU A 108 -11.82 3.94 -3.62
CA LEU A 108 -12.05 5.39 -3.66
C LEU A 108 -12.35 5.88 -5.07
N TYR A 109 -11.91 5.14 -6.08
CA TYR A 109 -12.08 5.48 -7.47
C TYR A 109 -12.05 4.21 -8.31
N ASP A 110 -13.00 4.04 -9.21
CA ASP A 110 -13.05 2.90 -10.10
C ASP A 110 -13.64 3.28 -11.46
N GLU A 111 -12.84 3.17 -12.51
CA GLU A 111 -13.25 3.32 -13.91
C GLU A 111 -13.42 1.97 -14.62
N ILE A 112 -12.93 0.90 -13.99
CA ILE A 112 -12.99 -0.45 -14.54
C ILE A 112 -14.42 -0.99 -14.43
N GLY A 113 -15.12 -0.61 -13.35
CA GLY A 113 -16.49 -1.05 -13.07
C GLY A 113 -16.50 -2.43 -12.42
N PHE A 114 -15.64 -2.64 -11.43
CA PHE A 114 -15.57 -3.88 -10.68
C PHE A 114 -16.84 -4.09 -9.84
N THR A 115 -17.31 -5.33 -9.80
CA THR A 115 -18.29 -5.77 -8.80
C THR A 115 -17.60 -6.01 -7.45
N SER A 116 -18.39 -6.08 -6.38
CA SER A 116 -17.91 -6.44 -5.04
C SER A 116 -17.16 -7.78 -5.06
N ASP A 117 -17.75 -8.80 -5.69
CA ASP A 117 -17.16 -10.13 -5.75
C ASP A 117 -15.82 -10.12 -6.52
N ASP A 118 -15.77 -9.43 -7.67
CA ASP A 118 -14.56 -9.36 -8.49
C ASP A 118 -13.39 -8.76 -7.70
N ILE A 119 -13.63 -7.65 -7.01
CA ILE A 119 -12.56 -6.94 -6.32
C ILE A 119 -12.14 -7.67 -5.04
N GLN A 120 -13.06 -8.33 -4.35
CA GLN A 120 -12.78 -9.14 -3.18
C GLN A 120 -11.95 -10.38 -3.57
N GLN A 121 -12.34 -11.07 -4.64
CA GLN A 121 -11.63 -12.23 -5.16
C GLN A 121 -10.24 -11.87 -5.69
N LEU A 122 -10.13 -10.80 -6.49
CA LEU A 122 -8.84 -10.26 -6.95
C LEU A 122 -7.94 -9.91 -5.75
N THR A 123 -8.50 -9.27 -4.74
CA THR A 123 -7.78 -8.89 -3.52
C THR A 123 -7.26 -10.14 -2.80
N TYR A 124 -8.07 -11.19 -2.69
CA TYR A 124 -7.66 -12.44 -2.05
C TYR A 124 -6.56 -13.16 -2.83
N TYR A 125 -6.66 -13.24 -4.16
CA TYR A 125 -5.63 -13.86 -4.99
C TYR A 125 -4.30 -13.13 -4.95
N LEU A 126 -4.30 -11.79 -4.92
CA LEU A 126 -3.08 -11.00 -4.74
C LEU A 126 -2.39 -11.20 -3.38
N CYS A 127 -3.05 -11.80 -2.38
CA CYS A 127 -2.41 -12.21 -1.13
C CYS A 127 -1.65 -13.55 -1.24
N HIS A 128 -1.81 -14.29 -2.33
CA HIS A 128 -1.15 -15.58 -2.57
C HIS A 128 0.04 -15.47 -3.52
N THR A 129 0.26 -14.29 -4.11
CA THR A 129 1.34 -14.04 -5.09
C THR A 129 2.61 -13.49 -4.44
N ASP A 130 2.78 -13.68 -3.13
CA ASP A 130 3.99 -13.25 -2.42
C ASP A 130 5.12 -14.27 -2.61
N VAL A 131 6.26 -13.84 -3.15
CA VAL A 131 7.39 -14.73 -3.47
C VAL A 131 8.19 -15.14 -2.23
N ARG A 132 8.03 -14.44 -1.10
CA ARG A 132 8.81 -14.70 0.12
C ARG A 132 8.31 -15.89 0.92
N CYS A 133 7.06 -16.30 0.73
CA CYS A 133 6.48 -17.41 1.47
C CYS A 133 5.40 -18.15 0.69
N THR A 134 5.32 -19.46 0.89
CA THR A 134 4.27 -20.34 0.34
C THR A 134 2.94 -20.26 1.10
N LYS A 135 2.68 -19.14 1.78
CA LYS A 135 1.49 -18.91 2.61
C LYS A 135 0.82 -17.61 2.21
N ALA A 136 -0.50 -17.55 2.37
CA ALA A 136 -1.25 -16.34 2.14
C ALA A 136 -0.82 -15.26 3.15
N VAL A 137 -0.39 -14.11 2.62
CA VAL A 137 0.02 -12.98 3.46
C VAL A 137 -1.17 -12.11 3.85
N SER A 138 -1.06 -11.46 5.01
CA SER A 138 -2.10 -10.54 5.50
C SER A 138 -2.31 -9.34 4.59
N VAL A 139 -1.27 -8.86 3.92
CA VAL A 139 -1.30 -7.71 3.02
C VAL A 139 -0.93 -8.18 1.62
N ARG A 140 -1.62 -7.70 0.60
CA ARG A 140 -1.39 -8.08 -0.79
C ARG A 140 0.04 -7.82 -1.25
N ALA A 141 0.52 -8.69 -2.13
CA ALA A 141 1.91 -8.69 -2.59
C ALA A 141 2.38 -7.32 -3.11
N PRO A 142 1.63 -6.58 -3.97
CA PRO A 142 2.11 -5.27 -4.46
C PRO A 142 2.31 -4.24 -3.34
N VAL A 143 1.41 -4.26 -2.35
CA VAL A 143 1.47 -3.33 -1.20
C VAL A 143 2.56 -3.76 -0.22
N HIS A 144 2.77 -5.06 -0.08
CA HIS A 144 3.85 -5.61 0.73
C HIS A 144 5.21 -5.24 0.13
N TYR A 145 5.43 -5.47 -1.17
CA TYR A 145 6.63 -5.08 -1.89
C TYR A 145 6.90 -3.58 -1.80
N ALA A 146 5.89 -2.73 -2.03
CA ALA A 146 6.06 -1.29 -1.84
C ALA A 146 6.49 -0.92 -0.41
N THR A 147 6.05 -1.66 0.61
CA THR A 147 6.53 -1.46 1.98
C THR A 147 8.00 -1.89 2.12
N LEU A 148 8.39 -2.99 1.48
CA LEU A 148 9.74 -3.53 1.52
C LEU A 148 10.74 -2.64 0.78
N CYS A 149 10.36 -1.98 -0.32
CA CYS A 149 11.23 -1.02 -1.00
C CYS A 149 11.56 0.20 -0.12
N VAL A 150 10.60 0.64 0.70
CA VAL A 150 10.76 1.86 1.52
C VAL A 150 11.74 1.65 2.67
N SER A 151 11.78 0.46 3.28
CA SER A 151 12.62 0.23 4.46
C SER A 151 14.13 0.40 4.20
N PRO A 152 14.73 -0.19 3.16
CA PRO A 152 16.12 0.05 2.81
C PRO A 152 16.34 1.47 2.27
N GLY A 153 15.40 2.02 1.49
CA GLY A 153 15.52 3.40 0.99
C GLY A 153 15.64 4.40 2.13
N LEU A 154 14.79 4.27 3.15
CA LEU A 154 14.86 5.09 4.36
C LEU A 154 16.22 4.92 5.09
N LYS A 155 16.79 3.71 5.13
CA LYS A 155 18.10 3.47 5.72
C LYS A 155 19.22 4.20 4.95
N LEU A 156 19.17 4.13 3.63
CA LEU A 156 20.14 4.81 2.75
C LEU A 156 20.02 6.33 2.86
N ASP A 157 18.80 6.87 2.94
CA ASP A 157 18.56 8.29 3.19
C ASP A 157 19.17 8.73 4.52
N TYR A 158 18.96 7.94 5.59
CA TYR A 158 19.58 8.23 6.90
C TYR A 158 21.11 8.19 6.84
N GLU A 159 21.69 7.15 6.23
CA GLU A 159 23.15 7.03 6.08
C GLU A 159 23.74 8.18 5.25
N GLY A 160 23.04 8.61 4.19
CA GLY A 160 23.42 9.76 3.37
C GLY A 160 23.32 11.09 4.12
N GLN A 161 22.31 11.26 4.97
CA GLN A 161 22.20 12.43 5.86
C GLN A 161 23.37 12.49 6.84
N THR A 162 23.69 11.38 7.52
CA THR A 162 24.82 11.32 8.45
C THR A 162 26.17 11.57 7.77
N ALA A 163 26.37 11.03 6.55
CA ALA A 163 27.58 11.28 5.77
C ALA A 163 27.70 12.75 5.33
N ASN A 164 26.58 13.38 4.95
CA ASN A 164 26.54 14.80 4.60
C ASN A 164 26.79 15.70 5.83
N GLU A 165 26.23 15.36 6.99
CA GLU A 165 26.49 16.07 8.24
C GLU A 165 27.97 16.02 8.63
N GLN A 166 28.61 14.84 8.58
CA GLN A 166 30.04 14.69 8.83
C GLN A 166 30.91 15.43 7.80
N ARG A 167 30.51 15.41 6.52
CA ARG A 167 31.18 16.15 5.46
C ARG A 167 31.05 17.66 5.66
N ASN A 168 29.87 18.13 6.05
CA ASN A 168 29.63 19.54 6.33
C ASN A 168 30.41 20.00 7.56
N GLU A 169 30.48 19.18 8.62
CA GLU A 169 31.35 19.45 9.77
C GLU A 169 32.83 19.51 9.39
N ALA A 170 33.29 18.66 8.46
CA ALA A 170 34.65 18.73 7.92
C ALA A 170 34.89 19.91 6.96
N LEU A 171 33.84 20.59 6.50
CA LEU A 171 33.89 21.77 5.62
C LEU A 171 33.69 23.09 6.38
N LEU A 172 33.38 23.05 7.69
CA LEU A 172 33.25 24.25 8.55
C LEU A 172 34.58 25.01 8.78
N ASP A 173 35.68 24.62 8.11
CA ASP A 173 36.91 25.41 8.01
C ASP A 173 36.88 26.47 6.89
N GLU A 174 35.85 26.51 6.03
CA GLU A 174 35.59 27.63 5.11
C GLU A 174 34.15 28.14 5.24
N ASP A 175 33.99 29.47 5.39
CA ASP A 175 32.71 30.16 5.62
C ASP A 175 31.68 29.92 4.49
N VAL A 176 30.81 28.91 4.63
CA VAL A 176 29.67 28.68 3.74
C VAL A 176 28.36 28.71 4.52
N VAL A 177 27.52 29.71 4.20
CA VAL A 177 26.16 29.86 4.73
C VAL A 177 25.22 28.92 3.99
N VAL A 178 24.68 27.90 4.69
CA VAL A 178 23.68 26.98 4.13
C VAL A 178 22.27 27.55 4.37
N THR A 179 21.50 27.77 3.31
CA THR A 179 20.10 28.24 3.39
C THR A 179 19.11 27.09 3.58
N LEU A 180 18.08 27.31 4.40
CA LEU A 180 17.05 26.32 4.80
C LEU A 180 16.08 25.86 3.68
N ASP A 181 16.24 26.32 2.44
CA ASP A 181 15.36 26.00 1.32
C ASP A 181 15.68 24.66 0.63
N ASP A 182 16.79 24.00 1.00
CA ASP A 182 17.27 22.76 0.37
C ASP A 182 16.91 21.49 1.14
N VAL A 183 15.66 21.32 1.57
CA VAL A 183 15.14 19.95 1.75
C VAL A 183 14.85 19.38 0.35
N GLN A 184 15.91 19.19 -0.43
CA GLN A 184 15.86 18.32 -1.59
C GLN A 184 15.52 16.94 -1.05
N THR A 185 14.37 16.40 -1.44
CA THR A 185 14.19 14.95 -1.35
C THR A 185 15.32 14.35 -2.18
N THR A 186 16.35 13.84 -1.53
CA THR A 186 17.44 13.13 -2.17
C THR A 186 16.79 11.97 -2.90
N LYS A 187 16.65 12.09 -4.21
CA LYS A 187 16.18 11.00 -5.04
C LYS A 187 17.24 9.92 -4.92
N ILE A 188 16.88 8.78 -4.34
CA ILE A 188 17.77 7.63 -4.26
C ILE A 188 17.92 7.11 -5.69
N ASP A 189 19.03 7.46 -6.33
CA ASP A 189 19.38 6.97 -7.65
C ASP A 189 20.00 5.58 -7.50
N PHE A 190 19.25 4.57 -7.94
CA PHE A 190 19.72 3.19 -7.94
C PHE A 190 20.70 2.95 -9.08
N ASN A 191 21.60 1.98 -8.89
CA ASN A 191 22.45 1.52 -9.98
C ASN A 191 21.55 0.95 -11.11
N PRO A 192 21.79 1.32 -12.40
CA PRO A 192 21.00 0.83 -13.53
C PRO A 192 20.86 -0.69 -13.61
N LEU A 193 21.82 -1.45 -13.08
CA LEU A 193 21.79 -2.91 -13.05
C LEU A 193 20.73 -3.49 -12.11
N ILE A 194 20.34 -2.75 -11.07
CA ILE A 194 19.36 -3.20 -10.06
C ILE A 194 17.99 -2.55 -10.23
N GLU A 195 17.87 -1.53 -11.07
CA GLU A 195 16.64 -0.74 -11.26
C GLU A 195 15.44 -1.61 -11.67
N ASN A 196 15.66 -2.58 -12.55
CA ASN A 196 14.62 -3.50 -13.05
C ASN A 196 14.55 -4.84 -12.28
N THR A 197 15.14 -4.90 -11.09
CA THR A 197 15.18 -6.12 -10.26
C THR A 197 14.40 -5.94 -8.97
N MET A 198 13.85 -7.03 -8.43
CA MET A 198 13.23 -7.03 -7.10
C MET A 198 14.29 -7.20 -5.99
N TRP A 199 15.29 -6.30 -5.94
CA TRP A 199 16.39 -6.35 -4.96
C TRP A 199 15.92 -6.28 -3.49
N PHE A 200 14.70 -5.79 -3.27
CA PHE A 200 14.05 -5.67 -1.96
C PHE A 200 13.28 -6.93 -1.52
N ALA A 201 13.20 -7.95 -2.37
CA ALA A 201 12.46 -9.20 -2.13
C ALA A 201 13.24 -10.20 -1.26
#